data_AF-A0A926E451-F1
#
_entry.id   AF-A0A926E451-F1
#
_cell.length_a   1.000
_cell.length_b   1.000
_cell.length_c   1.000
_cell.angle_alpha   90.00
_cell.angle_beta   90.00
_cell.angle_gamma   90.00
#
_symmetry.space_group_name_H-M   'P 1'
#
loop_
_entity.id
_entity.type
_entity.pdbx_description
1 polymer ?
#
loop_
_entity_poly.entity_id
_entity_poly.type
_entity_poly.pdbx_seq_one_letter_code
_entity_poly.pdbx_strand_id
1 'polypeptide(L)' 'MLHLSENLKRYRILKNLTQEDVAEYLRVTPQSVSKWERGVSHS' A
#
# COMPACT_ATOMS: atom_id res chain seq x y z
N MET A 1 0.08 -13.20 -12.46
CA MET A 1 0.22 -11.79 -12.88
C MET A 1 0.34 -10.95 -11.60
N LEU A 2 1.27 -10.00 -11.52
CA LEU A 2 1.49 -9.19 -10.30
C LEU A 2 0.53 -7.99 -10.30
N HIS A 3 -0.49 -8.03 -9.45
CA HIS A 3 -1.37 -6.89 -9.20
C HIS A 3 -0.91 -6.15 -7.95
N LEU A 4 -0.15 -5.05 -8.12
CA LEU A 4 0.45 -4.29 -7.02
C LEU A 4 -0.60 -3.86 -5.98
N SER A 5 -1.74 -3.33 -6.41
CA SER A 5 -2.80 -2.82 -5.54
C SER A 5 -3.36 -3.90 -4.59
N GLU A 6 -3.78 -5.02 -5.14
CA GLU A 6 -4.33 -6.16 -4.38
C GLU A 6 -3.26 -6.83 -3.51
N ASN A 7 -2.06 -7.06 -4.06
CA ASN A 7 -1.00 -7.74 -3.33
C ASN A 7 -0.48 -6.90 -2.16
N LEU A 8 -0.28 -5.59 -2.36
CA LEU A 8 0.17 -4.70 -1.29
C LEU A 8 -0.82 -4.71 -0.12
N LYS A 9 -2.11 -4.53 -0.41
CA LYS A 9 -3.17 -4.56 0.61
C LYS A 9 -3.25 -5.91 1.31
N ARG A 10 -3.17 -7.01 0.54
CA ARG A 10 -3.21 -8.38 1.08
C ARG A 10 -2.06 -8.62 2.06
N TYR A 11 -0.82 -8.36 1.66
CA TYR A 11 0.34 -8.63 2.51
C TYR A 11 0.41 -7.70 3.73
N ARG A 12 0.00 -6.44 3.59
CA ARG A 12 -0.12 -5.52 4.72
C ARG A 12 -1.06 -6.07 5.80
N ILE A 13 -2.26 -6.50 5.42
CA ILE A 13 -3.25 -7.08 6.34
C ILE A 13 -2.73 -8.39 6.94
N LEU A 14 -2.11 -9.27 6.14
CA LEU A 14 -1.52 -10.52 6.64
C LEU A 14 -0.41 -10.29 7.67
N LYS A 15 0.26 -9.14 7.63
CA LYS A 15 1.29 -8.73 8.58
C LYS A 15 0.77 -7.87 9.73
N ASN A 16 -0.55 -7.66 9.79
CA ASN A 16 -1.23 -6.81 10.76
C ASN A 16 -0.69 -5.37 10.78
N LEU A 17 -0.35 -4.85 9.60
CA LEU A 17 0.18 -3.50 9.41
C LEU A 17 -0.93 -2.54 8.98
N THR A 18 -0.83 -1.29 9.41
CA THR A 18 -1.63 -0.15 8.96
C THR A 18 -1.02 0.48 7.69
N GLN A 19 -1.76 1.36 7.01
CA GLN A 19 -1.19 2.08 5.86
C GLN A 19 -0.07 3.04 6.32
N GLU A 20 -0.18 3.52 7.55
CA GLU A 20 0.81 4.34 8.26
C GLU A 20 2.10 3.56 8.51
N ASP A 21 2.02 2.32 9.01
CA ASP A 21 3.22 1.50 9.24
C ASP A 21 4.00 1.27 7.93
N VAL A 22 3.28 0.94 6.84
CA VAL A 22 3.89 0.75 5.52
C VAL A 22 4.49 2.06 5.00
N ALA A 23 3.82 3.18 5.22
CA ALA A 23 4.32 4.49 4.82
C ALA A 23 5.61 4.86 5.57
N GLU A 24 5.67 4.59 6.87
CA GLU A 24 6.86 4.78 7.70
C GLU A 24 8.03 3.93 7.21
N TYR A 25 7.81 2.62 6.97
CA TYR A 25 8.85 1.72 6.47
C TYR A 25 9.42 2.17 5.12
N LEU A 26 8.57 2.69 4.25
CA LEU A 26 8.95 3.11 2.89
C LEU A 26 9.33 4.59 2.79
N ARG A 27 9.28 5.34 3.90
CA ARG A 27 9.53 6.79 3.95
C ARG A 27 8.67 7.58 2.96
N VAL A 28 7.40 7.19 2.83
CA VAL A 28 6.39 7.87 2.02
C VAL A 28 5.25 8.34 2.91
N THR A 29 4.23 8.98 2.31
CA THR A 29 3.02 9.35 3.05
C THR A 29 1.99 8.21 3.03
N PRO A 30 1.13 8.06 4.06
CA PRO A 30 0.03 7.09 4.06
C PRO A 30 -0.91 7.26 2.86
N GLN A 31 -1.05 8.49 2.35
CA GLN A 31 -1.83 8.80 1.15
C GLN A 31 -1.23 8.15 -0.10
N SER A 32 0.10 8.03 -0.22
CA SER A 32 0.75 7.30 -1.30
C SER A 32 0.39 5.81 -1.25
N VAL A 33 0.48 5.20 -0.06
CA VAL A 33 0.09 3.79 0.15
C VAL A 33 -1.39 3.58 -0.20
N SER A 34 -2.28 4.47 0.25
CA SER A 34 -3.70 4.43 -0.11
C SER A 34 -3.96 4.52 -1.62
N LYS A 35 -3.21 5.36 -2.36
CA LYS A 35 -3.32 5.45 -3.82
C LYS A 35 -2.88 4.15 -4.50
N TRP A 36 -1.78 3.55 -4.05
CA TRP A 36 -1.30 2.26 -4.57
C TRP A 36 -2.29 1.14 -4.34
N GLU A 37 -2.84 1.02 -3.13
CA GLU A 37 -3.82 -0.02 -2.78
C GLU A 37 -5.15 0.13 -3.54
N ARG A 38 -5.53 1.36 -3.92
CA ARG A 38 -6.73 1.61 -4.72
C ARG A 38 -6.49 1.49 -6.23
N GLY A 39 -5.24 1.28 -6.67
CA GLY A 39 -4.89 1.25 -8.09
C GLY A 39 -5.02 2.62 -8.79
N VAL A 40 -5.17 3.71 -8.04
CA VAL A 40 -5.31 5.08 -8.57
C VAL A 40 -3.93 5.73 -8.61
N SER A 41 -3.02 5.13 -9.38
CA SER A 41 -1.85 5.86 -9.86
C SER A 41 -2.22 6.40 -11.23
N HIS A 42 -3.03 7.47 -11.26
CA HIS A 42 -3.15 8.25 -12.48
C HIS A 42 -1.83 9.00 -12.69
N SER A 43 -1.26 8.80 -13.87
CA SER A 43 -0.13 9.52 -14.47
C SER A 43 -0.18 11.02 -14.23
#